data_AF-A0A7S1G949-F1
#
_entry.id   AF-A0A7S1G949-F1
#
_cell.length_a   1.000
_cell.length_b   1.000
_cell.length_c   1.000
_cell.angle_alpha   90.00
_cell.angle_beta   90.00
_cell.angle_gamma   90.00
#
_symmetry.space_group_name_H-M   'P 1'
#
loop_
_entity.id
_entity.type
_entity.pdbx_description
1 polymer ?
#
loop_
_entity_poly.entity_id
_entity_poly.type
_entity_poly.pdbx_seq_one_letter_code
_entity_poly.pdbx_strand_id
1 'polypeptide(L)'
;AGAGGGGGGGGGGSTGGGGSSLMSPVGRAHPSGGADDPTLTPERDSVFQEFMRMQGALKALISTLWAAKERDELVDVLSTIRMLLLRNTQAQVEFAVGDGFELLLQLLEQGADDGSERAAVCMEDICGALFTIVADGSPARLAGNMDALRFSLYLVVSSSRLAVCRRAVRVLLDLLAANPLNVMALLHVDALPTLLSVLIAPLLEPPPPAEAG
;
A
#
# COMPACT_ATOMS: atom_id res chain seq x y z
N ALA A 1 -0.52 8.82 52.80
CA ALA A 1 -0.63 10.18 53.38
C ALA A 1 0.48 11.04 52.79
N GLY A 2 0.13 12.10 52.07
CA GLY A 2 1.08 12.98 51.38
C GLY A 2 0.35 13.75 50.29
N ALA A 3 0.01 15.00 50.59
CA ALA A 3 -0.93 15.87 49.87
C ALA A 3 -0.21 16.94 49.05
N GLY A 4 -0.97 17.62 48.19
CA GLY A 4 -0.68 18.97 47.64
C GLY A 4 0.01 18.95 46.27
N GLY A 5 -0.33 19.75 45.27
CA GLY A 5 -1.29 20.84 45.04
C GLY A 5 -1.32 21.05 43.50
N GLY A 6 -2.36 21.54 42.85
CA GLY A 6 -3.00 22.82 43.08
C GLY A 6 -2.26 23.93 42.32
N GLY A 7 -2.70 24.27 41.11
CA GLY A 7 -2.14 25.40 40.35
C GLY A 7 -2.86 25.64 39.03
N GLY A 8 -3.89 26.49 39.05
CA GLY A 8 -4.53 27.06 37.87
C GLY A 8 -3.94 28.42 37.47
N GLY A 9 -4.26 28.83 36.25
CA GLY A 9 -4.03 30.17 35.68
C GLY A 9 -4.19 30.04 34.15
N GLY A 10 -5.06 30.76 33.43
CA GLY A 10 -5.74 32.02 33.72
C GLY A 10 -5.13 33.13 32.86
N GLY A 11 -5.90 33.62 31.88
CA GLY A 11 -5.59 34.83 31.08
C GLY A 11 -5.47 34.50 29.58
N GLY A 12 -6.14 35.16 28.63
CA GLY A 12 -6.92 36.38 28.69
C GLY A 12 -6.46 37.34 27.59
N GLY A 13 -7.30 37.55 26.58
CA GLY A 13 -7.40 38.79 25.79
C GLY A 13 -6.35 39.05 24.70
N SER A 14 -6.81 39.28 23.47
CA SER A 14 -6.74 40.63 22.90
C SER A 14 -7.58 40.74 21.62
N THR A 15 -8.26 41.87 21.55
CA THR A 15 -9.22 42.36 20.57
C THR A 15 -8.58 43.37 19.62
N GLY A 16 -9.14 43.50 18.42
CA GLY A 16 -9.02 44.70 17.58
C GLY A 16 -8.43 44.41 16.19
N GLY A 17 -8.93 44.93 15.09
CA GLY A 17 -9.98 45.93 14.88
C GLY A 17 -9.72 46.66 13.56
N GLY A 18 -10.81 47.01 12.85
CA GLY A 18 -10.83 47.99 11.75
C GLY A 18 -10.32 47.47 10.40
N GLY A 19 -10.95 47.76 9.25
CA GLY A 19 -12.04 48.67 8.97
C GLY A 19 -11.95 49.13 7.50
N SER A 20 -13.11 49.45 6.94
CA SER A 20 -13.33 50.32 5.78
C SER A 20 -13.23 49.74 4.37
N SER A 21 -14.43 49.44 3.88
CA SER A 21 -14.92 49.57 2.50
C SER A 21 -14.36 50.75 1.70
N LEU A 22 -14.24 50.59 0.38
CA LEU A 22 -14.91 51.44 -0.62
C LEU A 22 -14.67 50.97 -2.07
N MET A 23 -15.79 50.91 -2.81
CA MET A 23 -15.99 51.07 -4.26
C MET A 23 -15.73 49.92 -5.26
N SER A 24 -16.86 49.49 -5.84
CA SER A 24 -17.03 48.72 -7.08
C SER A 24 -16.56 49.48 -8.33
N PRO A 25 -16.44 48.80 -9.50
CA PRO A 25 -17.60 48.79 -10.41
C PRO A 25 -17.85 47.47 -11.16
N VAL A 26 -19.14 47.20 -11.34
CA VAL A 26 -19.82 46.80 -12.60
C VAL A 26 -18.97 46.11 -13.68
N GLY A 27 -19.36 44.86 -13.99
CA GLY A 27 -19.54 44.44 -15.38
C GLY A 27 -18.65 43.31 -15.89
N ARG A 28 -19.15 42.07 -15.83
CA ARG A 28 -19.37 41.21 -17.01
C ARG A 28 -19.99 39.88 -16.60
N ALA A 29 -21.20 39.64 -17.09
CA ALA A 29 -21.75 38.30 -17.19
C ALA A 29 -20.88 37.50 -18.17
N HIS A 30 -20.24 36.43 -17.67
CA HIS A 30 -19.72 35.36 -18.51
C HIS A 30 -20.68 34.18 -18.42
N PRO A 31 -21.12 33.61 -19.56
CA PRO A 31 -21.99 32.45 -19.58
C PRO A 31 -21.27 31.23 -19.00
N SER A 32 -21.95 30.59 -18.05
CA SER A 32 -21.75 29.21 -17.65
C SER A 32 -21.76 28.32 -18.91
N GLY A 33 -20.61 27.71 -19.21
CA GLY A 33 -20.45 26.79 -20.32
C GLY A 33 -19.48 25.68 -19.93
N GLY A 34 -19.95 24.42 -20.04
CA GLY A 34 -19.18 23.17 -20.06
C GLY A 34 -18.38 22.88 -18.78
N ALA A 35 -18.78 22.00 -17.85
CA ALA A 35 -19.11 20.59 -18.06
C ALA A 35 -18.16 19.89 -19.05
N ASP A 36 -16.86 19.95 -18.77
CA ASP A 36 -15.88 18.96 -19.23
C ASP A 36 -15.19 18.37 -17.99
N ASP A 37 -15.97 17.61 -17.22
CA ASP A 37 -15.43 16.59 -16.32
C ASP A 37 -15.13 15.37 -17.20
N PRO A 38 -13.87 14.88 -17.29
CA PRO A 38 -13.50 13.80 -18.18
C PRO A 38 -14.12 12.48 -17.70
N THR A 39 -15.36 12.26 -18.10
CA THR A 39 -15.91 11.00 -18.62
C THR A 39 -15.17 9.73 -18.20
N LEU A 40 -15.24 9.41 -16.91
CA LEU A 40 -15.43 8.02 -16.52
C LEU A 40 -16.85 7.65 -16.93
N THR A 41 -16.98 6.90 -18.02
CA THR A 41 -18.28 6.50 -18.53
C THR A 41 -19.01 5.68 -17.46
N PRO A 42 -20.26 6.02 -17.10
CA PRO A 42 -21.02 5.33 -16.05
C PRO A 42 -21.24 3.83 -16.33
N GLU A 43 -21.03 3.37 -17.57
CA GLU A 43 -21.05 1.95 -17.93
C GLU A 43 -19.87 1.14 -17.36
N ARG A 44 -18.66 1.71 -17.26
CA ARG A 44 -17.51 0.98 -16.68
C ARG A 44 -17.71 0.71 -15.20
N ASP A 45 -18.32 1.66 -14.50
CA ASP A 45 -18.64 1.52 -13.08
C ASP A 45 -19.77 0.51 -12.87
N SER A 46 -20.73 0.38 -13.79
CA SER A 46 -21.82 -0.60 -13.65
C SER A 46 -21.33 -2.03 -13.85
N VAL A 47 -20.49 -2.29 -14.87
CA VAL A 47 -19.88 -3.62 -15.09
C VAL A 47 -18.93 -3.96 -13.96
N PHE A 48 -18.13 -3.01 -13.48
CA PHE A 48 -17.27 -3.22 -12.33
C PHE A 48 -18.08 -3.49 -11.05
N GLN A 49 -19.17 -2.77 -10.80
CA GLN A 49 -20.07 -3.04 -9.67
C GLN A 49 -20.78 -4.41 -9.76
N GLU A 50 -21.17 -4.83 -10.96
CA GLU A 50 -21.77 -6.14 -11.20
C GLU A 50 -20.74 -7.26 -11.03
N PHE A 51 -19.49 -7.02 -11.42
CA PHE A 51 -18.37 -7.93 -11.17
C PHE A 51 -18.02 -8.01 -9.68
N MET A 52 -18.10 -6.89 -8.95
CA MET A 52 -17.91 -6.84 -7.50
C MET A 52 -19.02 -7.57 -6.72
N ARG A 53 -20.18 -7.82 -7.35
CA ARG A 53 -21.25 -8.66 -6.81
C ARG A 53 -21.03 -10.16 -7.05
N MET A 54 -20.14 -10.57 -7.96
CA MET A 54 -19.83 -11.97 -8.20
C MET A 54 -18.86 -12.49 -7.13
N GLN A 55 -19.42 -12.98 -6.02
CA GLN A 55 -18.71 -13.86 -5.10
C GLN A 55 -18.02 -14.98 -5.89
N GLY A 56 -16.70 -15.11 -5.74
CA GLY A 56 -15.91 -16.15 -6.40
C GLY A 56 -15.17 -15.72 -7.67
N ALA A 57 -15.39 -14.52 -8.22
CA ALA A 57 -14.60 -14.03 -9.35
C ALA A 57 -13.12 -13.87 -8.97
N LEU A 58 -12.84 -13.35 -7.78
CA LEU A 58 -11.48 -13.24 -7.26
C LEU A 58 -10.84 -14.63 -7.05
N LYS A 59 -11.60 -15.61 -6.55
CA LYS A 59 -11.14 -16.99 -6.39
C LYS A 59 -10.80 -17.63 -7.74
N ALA A 60 -11.63 -17.38 -8.76
CA ALA A 60 -11.35 -17.83 -10.12
C ALA A 60 -10.07 -17.18 -10.66
N LEU A 61 -9.87 -15.87 -10.45
CA LEU A 61 -8.64 -15.17 -10.85
C LEU A 61 -7.40 -15.68 -10.13
N ILE A 62 -7.47 -15.95 -8.82
CA ILE A 62 -6.38 -16.58 -8.07
C ILE A 62 -6.05 -17.96 -8.65
N SER A 63 -7.08 -18.75 -8.99
CA SER A 63 -6.91 -20.06 -9.62
C SER A 63 -6.28 -19.96 -11.02
N THR A 64 -6.68 -18.96 -11.81
CA THR A 64 -6.08 -18.68 -13.12
C THR A 64 -4.64 -18.21 -12.98
N LEU A 65 -4.35 -17.36 -12.00
CA LEU A 65 -3.00 -16.89 -11.70
C LEU A 65 -2.08 -18.06 -11.31
N TRP A 66 -2.61 -19.05 -10.57
CA TRP A 66 -1.90 -20.28 -10.24
C TRP A 66 -1.60 -21.16 -11.47
N ALA A 67 -2.50 -21.15 -12.44
CA ALA A 67 -2.39 -21.95 -13.67
C ALA A 67 -1.64 -21.24 -14.80
N ALA A 68 -1.42 -19.92 -14.68
CA ALA A 68 -0.80 -19.10 -15.70
C ALA A 68 0.63 -19.60 -15.97
N LYS A 69 0.87 -20.01 -17.22
CA LYS A 69 2.19 -20.48 -17.68
C LYS A 69 2.93 -19.38 -18.42
N GLU A 70 2.19 -18.48 -19.03
CA GLU A 70 2.74 -17.38 -19.79
C GLU A 70 2.73 -16.10 -18.96
N ARG A 71 3.80 -15.32 -19.09
CA ARG A 71 3.94 -14.07 -18.34
C ARG A 71 2.83 -13.07 -18.67
N ASP A 72 2.41 -13.01 -19.92
CA ASP A 72 1.46 -12.00 -20.38
C ASP A 72 0.09 -12.26 -19.74
N GLU A 73 -0.32 -13.53 -19.63
CA GLU A 73 -1.50 -13.95 -18.84
C GLU A 73 -1.38 -13.55 -17.37
N LEU A 74 -0.22 -13.77 -16.76
CA LEU A 74 0.02 -13.42 -15.36
C LEU A 74 -0.11 -11.91 -15.11
N VAL A 75 0.43 -11.07 -16.00
CA VAL A 75 0.35 -9.61 -15.89
C VAL A 75 -1.10 -9.13 -16.02
N ASP A 76 -1.86 -9.66 -16.98
CA ASP A 76 -3.26 -9.30 -17.18
C ASP A 76 -4.14 -9.71 -15.98
N VAL A 77 -3.92 -10.92 -15.45
CA VAL A 77 -4.62 -11.41 -14.27
C VAL A 77 -4.26 -10.60 -13.03
N LEU A 78 -2.97 -10.30 -12.81
CA LEU A 78 -2.53 -9.44 -11.68
C LEU A 78 -3.09 -8.02 -11.78
N SER A 79 -3.13 -7.45 -12.98
CA SER A 79 -3.73 -6.15 -13.24
C SER A 79 -5.23 -6.16 -12.90
N THR A 80 -5.94 -7.22 -13.28
CA THR A 80 -7.36 -7.40 -12.95
C THR A 80 -7.57 -7.56 -11.44
N ILE A 81 -6.78 -8.41 -10.78
CA ILE A 81 -6.81 -8.58 -9.32
C ILE A 81 -6.56 -7.23 -8.64
N ARG A 82 -5.52 -6.50 -9.04
CA ARG A 82 -5.19 -5.16 -8.52
C ARG A 82 -6.39 -4.22 -8.59
N MET A 83 -7.08 -4.18 -9.74
CA MET A 83 -8.27 -3.33 -9.91
C MET A 83 -9.40 -3.74 -8.97
N LEU A 84 -9.63 -5.04 -8.76
CA LEU A 84 -10.66 -5.53 -7.85
C LEU A 84 -10.36 -5.27 -6.38
N LEU A 85 -9.09 -5.30 -5.99
CA LEU A 85 -8.65 -5.04 -4.62
C LEU A 85 -8.63 -3.55 -4.29
N LEU A 86 -8.55 -2.69 -5.30
CA LEU A 86 -8.50 -1.25 -5.12
C LEU A 86 -9.79 -0.74 -4.47
N ARG A 87 -9.67 -0.14 -3.28
CA ARG A 87 -10.80 0.40 -2.49
C ARG A 87 -11.92 -0.60 -2.18
N ASN A 88 -11.64 -1.91 -2.25
CA ASN A 88 -12.60 -2.94 -1.90
C ASN A 88 -12.07 -3.79 -0.74
N THR A 89 -12.42 -3.39 0.48
CA THR A 89 -12.02 -4.11 1.70
C THR A 89 -12.53 -5.55 1.73
N GLN A 90 -13.72 -5.82 1.18
CA GLN A 90 -14.24 -7.18 1.10
C GLN A 90 -13.39 -8.05 0.17
N ALA A 91 -13.06 -7.57 -1.03
CA ALA A 91 -12.19 -8.31 -1.94
C ALA A 91 -10.77 -8.48 -1.37
N GLN A 92 -10.25 -7.51 -0.61
CA GLN A 92 -8.99 -7.65 0.10
C GLN A 92 -9.01 -8.78 1.14
N VAL A 93 -10.11 -8.89 1.90
CA VAL A 93 -10.31 -10.01 2.84
C VAL A 93 -10.44 -11.33 2.08
N GLU A 94 -11.22 -11.37 1.00
CA GLU A 94 -11.37 -12.57 0.17
C GLU A 94 -10.03 -13.00 -0.46
N PHE A 95 -9.19 -12.05 -0.86
CA PHE A 95 -7.84 -12.32 -1.37
C PHE A 95 -6.97 -12.99 -0.31
N ALA A 96 -6.99 -12.45 0.91
CA ALA A 96 -6.23 -12.99 2.03
C ALA A 96 -6.70 -14.40 2.41
N VAL A 97 -8.03 -14.62 2.48
CA VAL A 97 -8.64 -15.93 2.80
C VAL A 97 -8.40 -16.95 1.69
N GLY A 98 -8.28 -16.50 0.43
CA GLY A 98 -8.02 -17.34 -0.73
C GLY A 98 -6.54 -17.63 -1.00
N ASP A 99 -5.67 -17.51 0.01
CA ASP A 99 -4.22 -17.73 -0.10
C ASP A 99 -3.53 -16.81 -1.12
N GLY A 100 -4.11 -15.64 -1.41
CA GLY A 100 -3.57 -14.71 -2.40
C GLY A 100 -2.17 -14.22 -2.08
N PHE A 101 -1.84 -13.97 -0.80
CA PHE A 101 -0.50 -13.56 -0.39
C PHE A 101 0.54 -14.68 -0.54
N GLU A 102 0.16 -15.93 -0.25
CA GLU A 102 1.02 -17.10 -0.43
C GLU A 102 1.35 -17.29 -1.91
N LEU A 103 0.37 -17.12 -2.80
CA LEU A 103 0.59 -17.12 -4.25
C LEU A 103 1.57 -16.01 -4.68
N LEU A 104 1.39 -14.78 -4.20
CA LEU A 104 2.31 -13.69 -4.53
C LEU A 104 3.75 -13.98 -4.07
N LEU A 105 3.92 -14.59 -2.88
CA LEU A 105 5.22 -15.01 -2.38
C LEU A 105 5.85 -16.04 -3.32
N GLN A 106 5.12 -17.09 -3.69
CA GLN A 106 5.62 -18.14 -4.57
C GLN A 106 6.03 -17.59 -5.95
N LEU A 107 5.24 -16.69 -6.53
CA LEU A 107 5.57 -16.04 -7.79
C LEU A 107 6.85 -15.19 -7.69
N LEU A 108 7.03 -14.47 -6.56
CA LEU A 108 8.24 -13.69 -6.30
C LEU A 108 9.47 -14.59 -6.12
N GLU A 109 9.33 -15.71 -5.41
CA GLU A 109 10.43 -16.67 -5.21
C GLU A 109 10.83 -17.36 -6.52
N GLN A 110 9.86 -17.80 -7.32
CA GLN A 110 10.10 -18.36 -8.66
C GLN A 110 10.81 -17.35 -9.56
N GLY A 111 10.36 -16.09 -9.56
CA GLY A 111 11.00 -15.02 -10.31
C GLY A 111 12.43 -14.72 -9.83
N ALA A 112 12.71 -14.90 -8.55
CA ALA A 112 14.04 -14.70 -7.99
C ALA A 112 15.03 -15.81 -8.40
N ASP A 113 14.56 -17.03 -8.66
CA ASP A 113 15.39 -18.17 -9.06
C ASP A 113 15.76 -18.17 -10.55
N ASP A 114 14.88 -17.69 -11.43
CA ASP A 114 15.11 -17.69 -12.88
C ASP A 114 16.25 -16.75 -13.30
N GLY A 115 16.43 -15.62 -12.59
CA GLY A 115 17.51 -14.65 -12.85
C GLY A 115 17.43 -13.95 -14.22
N SER A 116 16.42 -14.25 -15.04
CA SER A 116 16.22 -13.65 -16.35
C SER A 116 15.70 -12.22 -16.24
N GLU A 117 15.94 -11.40 -17.27
CA GLU A 117 15.33 -10.06 -17.38
C GLU A 117 13.80 -10.15 -17.38
N ARG A 118 13.26 -11.21 -18.00
CA ARG A 118 11.81 -11.44 -18.05
C ARG A 118 11.23 -11.66 -16.66
N ALA A 119 11.90 -12.45 -15.81
CA ALA A 119 11.50 -12.65 -14.43
C ALA A 119 11.66 -11.37 -13.60
N ALA A 120 12.73 -10.60 -13.84
CA ALA A 120 12.96 -9.36 -13.13
C ALA A 120 11.83 -8.34 -13.33
N VAL A 121 11.32 -8.19 -14.55
CA VAL A 121 10.18 -7.30 -14.82
C VAL A 121 8.87 -7.89 -14.30
N CYS A 122 8.67 -9.21 -14.37
CA CYS A 122 7.51 -9.87 -13.74
C CYS A 122 7.43 -9.59 -12.22
N MET A 123 8.58 -9.65 -11.52
CA MET A 123 8.64 -9.30 -10.10
C MET A 123 8.31 -7.82 -9.83
N GLU A 124 8.71 -6.91 -10.73
CA GLU A 124 8.29 -5.50 -10.63
C GLU A 124 6.78 -5.35 -10.81
N ASP A 125 6.17 -6.09 -11.75
CA ASP A 125 4.73 -6.09 -11.96
C ASP A 125 3.98 -6.58 -10.69
N ILE A 126 4.48 -7.66 -10.07
CA ILE A 126 3.95 -8.20 -8.80
C ILE A 126 4.12 -7.20 -7.65
N CYS A 127 5.29 -6.58 -7.52
CA CYS A 127 5.53 -5.58 -6.48
C CYS A 127 4.69 -4.31 -6.67
N GLY A 128 4.45 -3.90 -7.93
CA GLY A 128 3.53 -2.81 -8.25
C GLY A 128 2.07 -3.15 -7.93
N ALA A 129 1.66 -4.40 -8.13
CA ALA A 129 0.38 -4.90 -7.65
C ALA A 129 0.31 -4.84 -6.12
N LEU A 130 1.32 -5.36 -5.42
CA LEU A 130 1.40 -5.34 -3.95
C LEU A 130 1.30 -3.91 -3.39
N PHE A 131 2.07 -2.95 -3.93
CA PHE A 131 1.97 -1.54 -3.56
C PHE A 131 0.52 -1.03 -3.64
N THR A 132 -0.18 -1.39 -4.72
CA THR A 132 -1.56 -0.92 -4.92
C THR A 132 -2.53 -1.57 -3.97
N ILE A 133 -2.31 -2.84 -3.61
CA ILE A 133 -3.13 -3.55 -2.62
C ILE A 133 -2.95 -2.92 -1.24
N VAL A 134 -1.72 -2.51 -0.89
CA VAL A 134 -1.42 -1.81 0.36
C VAL A 134 -2.09 -0.44 0.41
N ALA A 135 -2.06 0.30 -0.70
CA ALA A 135 -2.65 1.63 -0.78
C ALA A 135 -4.18 1.60 -0.77
N ASP A 136 -4.80 2.58 -0.12
CA ASP A 136 -6.24 2.79 -0.07
C ASP A 136 -6.82 3.33 -1.40
N GLY A 137 -5.98 3.51 -2.41
CA GLY A 137 -6.35 4.09 -3.71
C GLY A 137 -6.74 5.56 -3.66
N SER A 138 -6.70 6.24 -2.51
CA SER A 138 -6.95 7.68 -2.42
C SER A 138 -5.91 8.47 -3.22
N PRO A 139 -6.20 9.72 -3.64
CA PRO A 139 -5.19 10.57 -4.26
C PRO A 139 -3.97 10.79 -3.37
N ALA A 140 -4.16 10.73 -2.05
CA ALA A 140 -3.10 10.81 -1.05
C ALA A 140 -2.28 9.53 -0.91
N ARG A 141 -2.68 8.41 -1.54
CA ARG A 141 -2.01 7.10 -1.53
C ARG A 141 -1.63 6.64 -0.11
N LEU A 142 -2.58 6.75 0.81
CA LEU A 142 -2.39 6.29 2.18
C LEU A 142 -2.43 4.76 2.22
N ALA A 143 -1.73 4.15 3.17
CA ALA A 143 -1.83 2.71 3.41
C ALA A 143 -3.21 2.39 4.01
N GLY A 144 -4.03 1.65 3.27
CA GLY A 144 -5.39 1.27 3.68
C GLY A 144 -5.54 -0.19 4.05
N ASN A 145 -4.64 -1.06 3.56
CA ASN A 145 -4.68 -2.50 3.80
C ASN A 145 -3.51 -2.92 4.68
N MET A 146 -3.77 -3.06 5.98
CA MET A 146 -2.73 -3.40 6.96
C MET A 146 -2.21 -4.82 6.80
N ASP A 147 -3.00 -5.75 6.27
CA ASP A 147 -2.56 -7.13 6.07
C ASP A 147 -1.58 -7.24 4.91
N ALA A 148 -1.85 -6.53 3.81
CA ALA A 148 -0.89 -6.42 2.72
C ALA A 148 0.39 -5.68 3.15
N LEU A 149 0.28 -4.70 4.05
CA LEU A 149 1.44 -4.00 4.62
C LEU A 149 2.28 -4.93 5.50
N ARG A 150 1.65 -5.73 6.37
CA ARG A 150 2.31 -6.78 7.16
C ARG A 150 2.97 -7.82 6.28
N PHE A 151 2.30 -8.23 5.20
CA PHE A 151 2.89 -9.15 4.23
C PHE A 151 4.12 -8.55 3.56
N SER A 152 4.06 -7.27 3.15
CA SER A 152 5.21 -6.57 2.57
C SER A 152 6.39 -6.52 3.56
N LEU A 153 6.12 -6.28 4.84
CA LEU A 153 7.12 -6.33 5.90
C LEU A 153 7.68 -7.75 6.11
N TYR A 154 6.82 -8.76 6.10
CA TYR A 154 7.21 -10.17 6.18
C TYR A 154 8.18 -10.55 5.04
N LEU A 155 7.91 -10.11 3.80
CA LEU A 155 8.82 -10.34 2.68
C LEU A 155 10.21 -9.72 2.90
N VAL A 156 10.31 -8.58 3.58
CA VAL A 156 11.61 -7.96 3.92
C VAL A 156 12.37 -8.80 4.94
N VAL A 157 11.66 -9.33 5.94
CA VAL A 157 12.26 -9.89 7.16
C VAL A 157 12.53 -11.39 7.03
N SER A 158 11.67 -12.10 6.30
CA SER A 158 11.65 -13.57 6.30
C SER A 158 12.07 -14.19 4.96
N SER A 159 12.16 -13.41 3.88
CA SER A 159 12.62 -13.93 2.59
C SER A 159 14.10 -14.31 2.64
N SER A 160 14.41 -15.57 2.33
CA SER A 160 15.79 -16.05 2.11
C SER A 160 16.39 -15.49 0.81
N ARG A 161 15.55 -15.02 -0.12
CA ARG A 161 15.95 -14.49 -1.42
C ARG A 161 16.18 -12.99 -1.35
N LEU A 162 17.43 -12.57 -1.54
CA LEU A 162 17.82 -11.15 -1.52
C LEU A 162 17.07 -10.31 -2.56
N ALA A 163 16.76 -10.88 -3.73
CA ALA A 163 16.04 -10.18 -4.79
C ALA A 163 14.58 -9.86 -4.40
N VAL A 164 13.91 -10.75 -3.67
CA VAL A 164 12.56 -10.54 -3.14
C VAL A 164 12.60 -9.50 -2.02
N CYS A 165 13.50 -9.69 -1.05
CA CYS A 165 13.70 -8.75 0.08
C CYS A 165 13.95 -7.32 -0.43
N ARG A 166 14.86 -7.14 -1.39
CA ARG A 166 15.18 -5.82 -1.97
C ARG A 166 13.97 -5.13 -2.60
N ARG A 167 13.14 -5.87 -3.34
CA ARG A 167 11.94 -5.31 -3.95
C ARG A 167 10.85 -5.02 -2.93
N ALA A 168 10.68 -5.87 -1.91
CA ALA A 168 9.78 -5.59 -0.80
C ALA A 168 10.18 -4.32 -0.04
N VAL A 169 11.48 -4.12 0.23
CA VAL A 169 12.00 -2.85 0.79
C VAL A 169 11.64 -1.67 -0.12
N ARG A 170 11.78 -1.84 -1.44
CA ARG A 170 11.41 -0.79 -2.39
C ARG A 170 9.91 -0.46 -2.34
N VAL A 171 9.02 -1.45 -2.22
CA VAL A 171 7.58 -1.22 -2.03
C VAL A 171 7.33 -0.35 -0.79
N LEU A 172 7.99 -0.65 0.33
CA LEU A 172 7.84 0.13 1.57
C LEU A 172 8.39 1.57 1.42
N LEU A 173 9.52 1.74 0.73
CA LEU A 173 10.09 3.05 0.45
C LEU A 173 9.22 3.87 -0.50
N ASP A 174 8.68 3.25 -1.55
CA ASP A 174 7.77 3.90 -2.50
C ASP A 174 6.47 4.31 -1.80
N LEU A 175 5.98 3.52 -0.84
CA LEU A 175 4.83 3.86 0.00
C LEU A 175 5.10 5.09 0.87
N LEU A 176 6.28 5.19 1.48
CA LEU A 176 6.69 6.36 2.26
C LEU A 176 6.93 7.59 1.39
N ALA A 177 7.51 7.41 0.21
CA ALA A 177 7.73 8.48 -0.75
C ALA A 177 6.41 9.01 -1.33
N ALA A 178 5.41 8.13 -1.52
CA ALA A 178 4.08 8.52 -1.97
C ALA A 178 3.37 9.39 -0.92
N ASN A 179 3.50 9.05 0.37
CA ASN A 179 2.98 9.87 1.45
C ASN A 179 3.73 9.60 2.77
N PRO A 180 4.36 10.63 3.39
CA PRO A 180 5.10 10.45 4.63
C PRO A 180 4.22 10.02 5.81
N LEU A 181 2.89 10.27 5.77
CA LEU A 181 1.97 9.80 6.81
C LEU A 181 1.86 8.27 6.87
N ASN A 182 2.27 7.56 5.82
CA ASN A 182 2.35 6.09 5.81
C ASN A 182 3.34 5.54 6.85
N VAL A 183 4.22 6.39 7.41
CA VAL A 183 5.03 6.02 8.58
C VAL A 183 4.16 5.60 9.76
N MET A 184 2.98 6.21 9.94
CA MET A 184 2.07 5.85 11.03
C MET A 184 1.49 4.45 10.85
N ALA A 185 1.19 4.07 9.60
CA ALA A 185 0.75 2.71 9.29
C ALA A 185 1.85 1.68 9.54
N LEU A 186 3.11 2.00 9.18
CA LEU A 186 4.27 1.15 9.48
C LEU A 186 4.46 0.97 10.99
N LEU A 187 4.33 2.04 11.78
CA LEU A 187 4.38 1.97 13.23
C LEU A 187 3.24 1.10 13.79
N HIS A 188 2.05 1.18 13.20
CA HIS A 188 0.89 0.39 13.64
C HIS A 188 1.03 -1.12 13.37
N VAL A 189 1.85 -1.52 12.42
CA VAL A 189 2.15 -2.93 12.13
C VAL A 189 3.48 -3.40 12.75
N ASP A 190 3.99 -2.68 13.74
CA ASP A 190 5.25 -2.98 14.43
C ASP A 190 6.45 -3.12 13.48
N ALA A 191 6.47 -2.36 12.38
CA ALA A 191 7.53 -2.44 11.38
C ALA A 191 8.90 -2.09 11.96
N LEU A 192 8.98 -1.06 12.81
CA LEU A 192 10.27 -0.59 13.34
C LEU A 192 10.95 -1.64 14.24
N PRO A 193 10.30 -2.21 15.28
CA PRO A 193 10.87 -3.31 16.04
C PRO A 193 11.29 -4.50 15.16
N THR A 194 10.44 -4.85 14.19
CA THR A 194 10.68 -5.98 13.29
C THR A 194 11.89 -5.75 12.36
N LEU A 195 12.05 -4.55 11.80
CA LEU A 195 13.20 -4.23 10.96
C LEU A 195 14.49 -4.13 11.79
N LEU A 196 14.40 -3.55 13.00
CA LEU A 196 15.55 -3.45 13.90
C LEU A 196 16.03 -4.83 14.36
N SER A 197 15.15 -5.78 14.63
CA SER A 197 15.56 -7.13 15.02
C SER A 197 16.38 -7.82 13.93
N VAL A 198 16.03 -7.63 12.65
CA VAL A 198 16.79 -8.17 11.52
C VAL A 198 18.15 -7.50 11.35
N LEU A 199 18.23 -6.19 11.58
CA LEU A 199 19.50 -5.45 11.43
C LEU A 199 20.46 -5.70 12.61
N ILE A 200 19.90 -5.84 13.81
CA ILE A 200 20.69 -5.94 15.05
C ILE A 200 21.05 -7.39 15.37
N ALA A 201 20.19 -8.37 15.09
CA ALA A 201 20.48 -9.77 15.42
C ALA A 201 21.83 -10.28 14.89
N PRO A 202 22.20 -10.03 13.60
CA PRO A 202 23.51 -10.43 13.09
C PRO A 202 24.69 -9.71 13.75
N LEU A 203 24.46 -8.52 14.33
CA LEU A 203 25.49 -7.75 15.04
C LEU A 203 25.70 -8.23 16.49
N LEU A 204 24.71 -8.92 17.06
CA LEU A 204 24.74 -9.44 18.43
C LEU A 204 25.14 -10.91 18.51
N GLU A 205 25.12 -11.66 17.41
CA GLU A 205 25.55 -13.05 17.40
C GLU A 205 27.06 -13.16 17.67
N PRO A 206 27.48 -13.96 18.68
CA PRO A 206 28.90 -14.20 18.92
C PRO A 206 29.51 -14.91 17.69
N PRO A 207 30.78 -14.63 17.35
CA PRO A 207 31.43 -15.27 16.23
C PRO A 207 31.40 -16.79 16.39
N PRO A 208 31.25 -17.56 15.28
CA PRO A 208 31.24 -19.01 15.36
C PRO A 208 32.53 -19.50 16.06
N PRO A 209 32.43 -20.51 16.94
CA PRO A 209 33.61 -21.02 17.64
C PRO A 209 34.67 -21.41 16.62
N ALA A 210 35.89 -20.91 16.80
CA ALA A 210 37.01 -21.25 15.93
C ALA A 210 37.15 -22.78 15.90
N GLU A 211 37.04 -23.38 14.71
CA GLU A 211 37.21 -24.83 14.59
C GLU A 211 38.60 -25.19 15.10
N ALA A 212 38.65 -25.96 16.18
CA ALA A 212 39.89 -26.44 16.78
C ALA A 212 40.50 -27.48 15.83
N GLY A 213 41.46 -27.04 15.01
CA GLY A 213 42.33 -27.89 14.20
C GLY A 213 43.41 -28.59 15.00
#